data_AF-A0A2X3KZB7-F1
#
_entry.id   AF-A0A2X3KZB7-F1
#
_cell.length_a   1.000
_cell.length_b   1.000
_cell.length_c   1.000
_cell.angle_alpha   90.00
_cell.angle_beta   90.00
_cell.angle_gamma   90.00
#
_symmetry.space_group_name_H-M   'P 1'
#
loop_
_entity.id
_entity.type
_entity.pdbx_description
1 polymer ?
#
loop_
_entity_poly.entity_id
_entity_poly.type
_entity_poly.pdbx_seq_one_letter_code
_entity_poly.pdbx_strand_id
1 'polypeptide(L)' 'MAATFELYKDKSDKWRWRLRHSNTNVIASSGESYSSKEAAMNGIESVKENAKGAPIKEVKE' A
#
# COMPACT_ATOMS: atom_id res chain seq x y z
N MET A 1 11.80 13.38 6.27
CA MET A 1 10.89 12.32 6.74
C MET A 1 9.89 12.05 5.63
N ALA A 2 10.16 11.05 4.79
CA ALA A 2 9.28 10.68 3.69
C ALA A 2 9.03 9.17 3.75
N ALA A 3 7.81 8.76 3.44
CA ALA A 3 7.47 7.36 3.23
C ALA A 3 7.41 7.08 1.73
N THR A 4 7.89 5.92 1.31
CA THR A 4 7.99 5.52 -0.09
C THR A 4 7.18 4.25 -0.34
N PHE A 5 6.37 4.26 -1.38
CA PHE A 5 5.68 3.06 -1.85
C PHE A 5 6.66 2.19 -2.64
N GLU A 6 6.88 0.97 -2.15
CA GLU A 6 7.65 -0.07 -2.81
C GLU A 6 6.69 -1.04 -3.49
N LEU A 7 6.73 -1.10 -4.82
CA LEU A 7 6.00 -2.07 -5.64
C LEU A 7 6.93 -3.24 -5.97
N TYR A 8 6.50 -4.46 -5.67
CA TYR A 8 7.29 -5.66 -5.90
C TYR A 8 6.42 -6.85 -6.34
N LYS A 9 7.07 -7.83 -6.98
CA LYS A 9 6.43 -9.10 -7.35
C LYS A 9 6.79 -10.15 -6.28
N ASP A 10 5.78 -10.85 -5.79
CA ASP A 10 5.94 -11.94 -4.82
C ASP A 10 6.34 -13.24 -5.53
N LYS A 11 6.71 -14.28 -4.77
CA LYS A 11 7.12 -15.60 -5.28
C LYS A 11 6.01 -16.32 -6.05
N SER A 12 4.76 -15.94 -5.83
CA SER A 12 3.59 -16.45 -6.56
C SER A 12 3.26 -15.65 -7.83
N ASP A 13 4.20 -14.89 -8.36
CA ASP A 13 4.03 -14.03 -9.54
C ASP A 13 2.94 -12.95 -9.40
N LYS A 14 2.51 -12.65 -8.18
CA LYS A 14 1.53 -11.60 -7.90
C LYS A 14 2.19 -10.30 -7.50
N TRP A 15 1.59 -9.18 -7.87
CA TRP A 15 2.06 -7.86 -7.54
C TRP A 15 1.56 -7.43 -6.16
N ARG A 16 2.45 -6.85 -5.37
CA ARG A 16 2.14 -6.31 -4.04
C ARG A 16 2.83 -4.98 -3.86
N TRP A 17 2.25 -4.14 -3.02
CA TRP A 17 2.89 -2.89 -2.62
C TRP A 17 2.96 -2.77 -1.11
N ARG A 18 3.97 -2.05 -0.65
CA ARG A 18 4.11 -1.68 0.77
C ARG A 18 4.63 -0.26 0.91
N LEU A 19 4.20 0.43 1.95
CA LEU A 19 4.66 1.76 2.30
C LEU A 19 5.76 1.63 3.35
N ARG A 20 7.00 1.96 2.96
CA ARG A 20 8.15 1.95 3.86
C ARG A 20 8.45 3.37 4.31
N HIS A 21 8.48 3.59 5.61
CA HIS A 21 8.91 4.86 6.17
C HIS A 21 10.44 4.96 6.17
N SER A 22 10.97 6.18 6.17
CA SER A 22 12.42 6.45 6.21
C SER A 22 13.17 5.78 7.37
N ASN A 23 12.49 5.38 8.45
CA ASN A 23 13.05 4.57 9.54
C ASN A 23 13.03 3.05 9.25
N THR A 24 12.91 2.64 7.98
CA THR A 24 12.83 1.25 7.48
C THR A 24 11.58 0.46 7.86
N ASN A 25 10.71 0.99 8.71
CA ASN A 25 9.48 0.31 9.11
C ASN A 25 8.44 0.34 7.99
N VAL A 26 7.76 -0.79 7.81
CA VAL A 26 6.59 -0.88 6.94
C VAL A 26 5.37 -0.42 7.72
N ILE A 27 4.68 0.60 7.23
CA ILE A 27 3.53 1.21 7.92
C ILE A 27 2.20 0.87 7.25
N ALA A 28 2.22 0.45 5.98
CA ALA A 28 1.05 -0.04 5.26
C ALA A 28 1.47 -1.06 4.20
N SER A 29 0.56 -1.95 3.82
CA SER A 29 0.74 -2.88 2.71
C SER A 29 -0.60 -3.13 2.02
N SER A 30 -0.56 -3.65 0.80
CA SER A 30 -1.75 -3.81 -0.04
C SER A 30 -2.83 -4.73 0.52
N GLY A 31 -2.56 -5.51 1.58
CA GLY A 31 -3.47 -6.51 2.16
C GLY A 31 -3.70 -7.70 1.23
N GLU A 32 -4.03 -7.41 -0.02
CA GLU A 32 -4.27 -8.34 -1.11
C GLU A 32 -3.16 -8.26 -2.17
N SER A 33 -3.10 -9.30 -2.99
CA SER A 33 -2.16 -9.41 -4.10
C SER A 33 -2.86 -9.14 -5.43
N TYR A 34 -2.27 -8.30 -6.27
CA TYR A 34 -2.78 -7.96 -7.59
C TYR A 34 -2.24 -8.92 -8.66
N SER A 35 -3.03 -9.16 -9.70
CA SER A 35 -2.62 -9.94 -10.88
C SER A 35 -1.67 -9.17 -11.82
N SER A 36 -1.79 -7.84 -11.87
CA SER A 36 -1.06 -6.97 -12.80
C SER A 36 -0.37 -5.81 -12.10
N LYS A 37 0.74 -5.34 -12.69
CA LYS A 37 1.50 -4.18 -12.20
C LYS A 37 0.66 -2.91 -12.19
N GLU A 38 -0.12 -2.69 -13.25
CA GLU A 38 -1.03 -1.55 -13.40
C GLU A 38 -2.10 -1.53 -12.32
N ALA A 39 -2.71 -2.68 -12.01
CA ALA A 39 -3.70 -2.78 -10.94
C ALA A 39 -3.10 -2.41 -9.58
N ALA A 40 -1.87 -2.84 -9.30
CA ALA A 40 -1.17 -2.46 -8.08
C ALA A 40 -0.81 -0.96 -8.05
N MET A 41 -0.42 -0.37 -9.19
CA MET A 41 -0.16 1.07 -9.30
C MET A 41 -1.43 1.90 -9.06
N ASN A 42 -2.56 1.51 -9.65
CA ASN A 42 -3.86 2.15 -9.42
C ASN A 42 -4.27 2.04 -7.95
N GLY A 43 -3.99 0.90 -7.29
CA GLY A 43 -4.19 0.74 -5.85
C GLY A 43 -3.36 1.73 -5.02
N ILE A 44 -2.08 1.91 -5.36
CA ILE A 44 -1.20 2.88 -4.70
C ILE A 44 -1.74 4.31 -4.88
N GLU A 45 -2.13 4.67 -6.10
CA GLU A 45 -2.65 6.01 -6.41
C GLU A 45 -3.94 6.29 -5.62
N SER A 46 -4.88 5.35 -5.63
CA SER A 46 -6.10 5.42 -4.84
C SER A 46 -5.81 5.60 -3.35
N VAL A 47 -4.84 4.87 -2.79
CA VAL A 47 -4.45 5.06 -1.37
C VAL A 47 -3.86 6.45 -1.16
N LYS A 48 -3.01 6.96 -2.04
CA LYS A 48 -2.43 8.32 -1.89
C LYS A 48 -3.49 9.41 -1.90
N GLU A 49 -4.48 9.28 -2.78
CA GLU A 49 -5.57 10.26 -2.90
C GLU A 49 -6.53 10.18 -1.71
N ASN A 50 -6.94 8.98 -1.31
CA ASN A 50 -7.96 8.81 -0.27
C ASN A 50 -7.37 8.91 1.15
N ALA A 51 -6.12 8.53 1.37
CA ALA A 51 -5.54 8.50 2.72
C ALA A 51 -5.30 9.90 3.31
N LYS A 52 -5.07 10.93 2.48
CA LYS A 52 -4.72 12.27 2.96
C LYS A 52 -5.83 12.92 3.80
N GLY A 53 -7.09 12.51 3.62
CA GLY A 53 -8.25 13.05 4.33
C GLY A 53 -9.18 12.00 4.94
N ALA A 54 -8.81 10.73 4.94
CA ALA A 54 -9.65 9.67 5.46
C ALA A 54 -9.89 9.83 6.98
N PRO A 55 -11.15 9.81 7.45
CA PRO A 55 -11.45 9.87 8.87
C PRO A 55 -11.04 8.57 9.57
N ILE A 56 -10.55 8.69 10.80
CA ILE A 56 -10.26 7.54 11.66
C ILE A 56 -11.56 7.16 12.36
N LYS A 57 -11.97 5.89 12.21
CA LYS A 57 -13.14 5.34 12.91
C LYS A 57 -12.71 4.13 13.73
N GLU A 58 -12.92 4.19 15.04
CA GLU A 58 -12.79 3.03 15.92
C GLU A 58 -14.03 2.14 15.74
N VAL A 59 -13.81 0.87 15.41
CA VAL A 59 -14.87 -0.13 15.35
C VAL A 59 -14.59 -1.12 16.48
N LYS A 60 -15.53 -1.24 17.42
CA LYS A 60 -15.51 -2.30 18.43
C LYS A 60 -16.29 -3.47 17.85
N GLU A 61 -15.61 -4.60 17.69
CA GLU A 61 -16.23 -5.89 17.35
C GLU A 61 -17.03 -6.44 18.53
#